data_AF-A0A2M9KVJ3-F1
#
_entry.id   AF-A0A2M9KVJ3-F1
#
_cell.length_a   1.000
_cell.length_b   1.000
_cell.length_c   1.000
_cell.angle_alpha   90.00
_cell.angle_beta   90.00
_cell.angle_gamma   90.00
#
_symmetry.space_group_name_H-M   'P 1'
#
loop_
_entity.id
_entity.type
_entity.pdbx_description
1 polymer ?
#
loop_
_entity_poly.entity_id
_entity_poly.type
_entity_poly.pdbx_seq_one_letter_code
_entity_poly.pdbx_strand_id
1 'polypeptide(L)'
;MTTSSPPPLLRGINALIPSSQIAAATPGERAAIQLLHLRTAAVPVPVLAAALELIAPQLDDPDPATRDAAADVHARLAADVEDATRPQR
;
A
#
# COMPACT_ATOMS: atom_id res chain seq x y z
N MET A 1 39.10 24.62 57.41
CA MET A 1 39.15 24.50 55.93
C MET A 1 39.14 23.02 55.58
N THR A 2 38.04 22.53 55.00
CA THR A 2 38.01 21.49 53.95
C THR A 2 36.54 21.29 53.54
N THR A 3 36.22 21.72 52.32
CA THR A 3 34.89 21.65 51.71
C THR A 3 34.65 20.26 51.13
N SER A 4 33.54 19.63 51.52
CA SER A 4 33.05 18.37 50.95
C SER A 4 32.45 18.65 49.55
N SER A 5 33.01 18.01 48.53
CA SER A 5 32.54 18.09 47.14
C SER A 5 31.45 17.03 46.90
N PRO A 6 30.33 17.32 46.21
CA PRO A 6 29.29 16.33 45.94
C PRO A 6 29.73 15.32 44.86
N PRO A 7 29.20 14.08 44.87
CA PRO A 7 29.60 13.06 43.92
C PRO A 7 29.09 13.37 42.50
N PRO A 8 29.85 13.02 41.44
CA PRO A 8 29.45 13.24 40.06
C PRO A 8 28.30 12.30 39.66
N LEU A 9 27.29 12.90 39.02
CA LEU A 9 26.09 12.23 38.52
C LEU A 9 26.44 11.07 37.57
N LEU A 10 25.75 9.94 37.79
CA LEU A 10 25.70 8.72 36.98
C LEU A 10 25.48 9.02 35.49
N ARG A 11 26.56 9.26 34.74
CA ARG A 11 26.54 9.50 33.29
C ARG A 11 26.82 8.24 32.46
N GLY A 12 27.24 7.15 33.10
CA GLY A 12 27.76 5.97 32.40
C GLY A 12 26.72 4.93 32.00
N ILE A 13 25.59 4.82 32.71
CA ILE A 13 24.66 3.70 32.53
C ILE A 13 23.58 4.00 31.48
N ASN A 14 23.18 5.27 31.31
CA ASN A 14 22.25 5.69 30.25
C ASN A 14 22.86 5.61 28.83
N ALA A 15 24.18 5.52 28.71
CA ALA A 15 24.88 5.40 27.41
C ALA A 15 24.93 3.96 26.88
N LEU A 16 24.53 2.98 27.69
CA LEU A 16 24.57 1.55 27.36
C LEU A 16 23.19 0.96 27.05
N ILE A 17 22.13 1.78 27.11
CA ILE A 17 20.85 1.38 26.54
C ILE A 17 21.03 1.56 25.02
N PRO A 18 21.00 0.49 24.22
CA PRO A 18 20.93 0.64 22.78
C PRO A 18 19.63 1.39 22.52
N SER A 19 19.73 2.70 22.29
CA SER A 19 18.68 3.45 21.65
C SER A 19 18.67 3.05 20.18
N SER A 20 18.37 1.78 19.91
CA SER A 20 17.50 1.43 18.80
C SER A 20 16.12 1.99 19.15
N GLN A 21 16.06 3.33 19.28
CA GLN A 21 14.85 4.07 19.03
C GLN A 21 14.55 3.72 17.58
N ILE A 22 13.80 2.63 17.41
CA ILE A 22 12.84 2.56 16.33
C ILE A 22 12.03 3.83 16.55
N ALA A 23 12.45 4.91 15.87
CA ALA A 23 11.83 6.21 16.02
C ALA A 23 10.35 5.98 15.79
N ALA A 24 9.55 6.13 16.84
CA ALA A 24 8.13 5.84 16.75
C ALA A 24 7.58 6.73 15.63
N ALA A 25 6.96 6.11 14.61
CA ALA A 25 6.49 6.80 13.43
C ALA A 25 5.76 8.08 13.84
N THR A 26 6.20 9.21 13.27
CA THR A 26 5.62 10.50 13.63
C THR A 26 4.11 10.46 13.34
N PRO A 27 3.28 11.28 14.01
CA PRO A 27 1.85 11.32 13.69
C PRO A 27 1.58 11.51 12.19
N GLY A 28 2.39 12.31 11.50
CA GLY A 28 2.29 12.51 10.04
C GLY A 28 2.64 11.25 9.24
N GLU A 29 3.65 10.51 9.67
CA GLU A 29 4.08 9.25 9.02
C GLU A 29 3.04 8.14 9.21
N ARG A 30 2.43 8.05 10.40
CA ARG A 30 1.29 7.15 10.64
C ARG A 30 0.08 7.54 9.78
N ALA A 31 -0.24 8.83 9.69
CA ALA A 31 -1.32 9.31 8.84
C ALA A 31 -1.05 9.00 7.35
N ALA A 32 0.18 9.21 6.88
CA ALA A 32 0.57 8.91 5.50
C ALA A 32 0.43 7.41 5.18
N ILE A 33 0.83 6.51 6.10
CA ILE A 33 0.65 5.06 5.96
C ILE A 33 -0.85 4.71 5.91
N GLN A 34 -1.68 5.28 6.78
CA GLN A 34 -3.13 5.06 6.77
C GLN A 34 -3.77 5.55 5.47
N LEU A 35 -3.38 6.72 4.99
CA LEU A 35 -3.85 7.26 3.71
C LEU A 35 -3.36 6.43 2.51
N LEU A 36 -2.14 5.89 2.58
CA LEU A 36 -1.60 5.02 1.54
C LEU A 36 -2.42 3.72 1.41
N HIS A 37 -2.85 3.13 2.53
CA HIS A 37 -3.75 1.97 2.50
C HIS A 37 -5.11 2.27 1.88
N LEU A 38 -5.54 3.53 1.84
CA LEU A 38 -6.79 3.95 1.19
C LEU A 38 -6.63 4.29 -0.29
N ARG A 39 -5.39 4.34 -0.83
CA ARG A 39 -5.13 4.73 -2.22
C ARG A 39 -5.77 3.78 -3.24
N THR A 40 -5.99 2.53 -2.85
CA THR A 40 -6.50 1.48 -3.73
C THR A 40 -7.62 0.72 -3.04
N ALA A 41 -8.73 0.49 -3.74
CA ALA A 41 -9.79 -0.39 -3.29
C ALA A 41 -9.66 -1.73 -4.03
N ALA A 42 -9.68 -2.83 -3.28
CA ALA A 42 -9.80 -4.15 -3.88
C ALA A 42 -11.20 -4.30 -4.48
N VAL A 43 -11.27 -4.55 -5.79
CA VAL A 43 -12.54 -4.85 -6.46
C VAL A 43 -12.78 -6.36 -6.37
N PRO A 44 -13.94 -6.83 -5.89
CA PRO A 44 -14.22 -8.25 -5.83
C PRO A 44 -14.17 -8.89 -7.21
N VAL A 45 -13.57 -10.09 -7.32
CA VAL A 45 -13.47 -10.85 -8.58
C VAL A 45 -14.82 -11.01 -9.30
N PRO A 46 -15.96 -11.27 -8.62
CA PRO A 46 -17.26 -11.35 -9.30
C PRO A 46 -17.67 -10.04 -9.99
N VAL A 47 -17.25 -8.89 -9.47
CA VAL A 47 -17.52 -7.58 -10.07
C VAL A 47 -16.67 -7.39 -11.32
N LEU A 48 -15.39 -7.78 -11.27
CA LEU A 48 -14.51 -7.75 -12.45
C LEU A 48 -15.01 -8.69 -13.56
N ALA A 49 -15.45 -9.90 -13.19
CA ALA A 49 -16.04 -10.85 -14.14
C ALA A 49 -17.32 -10.29 -14.78
N ALA A 50 -18.19 -9.66 -14.01
CA ALA A 50 -19.39 -9.00 -14.55
C ALA A 50 -19.03 -7.84 -15.52
N ALA A 51 -17.97 -7.10 -15.24
CA ALA A 51 -17.50 -6.03 -16.13
C ALA A 51 -16.95 -6.57 -17.46
N LEU A 52 -16.27 -7.72 -17.46
CA LEU A 52 -15.84 -8.40 -18.69
C LEU A 52 -17.05 -8.77 -19.57
N GLU A 53 -18.07 -9.39 -18.99
CA GLU A 53 -19.31 -9.74 -19.71
C GLU A 53 -20.04 -8.50 -20.26
N LEU A 54 -19.99 -7.38 -19.54
CA LEU A 54 -20.61 -6.13 -19.97
C LEU A 54 -19.89 -5.50 -21.18
N ILE A 55 -18.57 -5.65 -21.26
CA ILE A 55 -17.74 -5.08 -22.33
C ILE A 55 -17.67 -5.99 -23.57
N ALA A 56 -17.84 -7.30 -23.40
CA ALA A 56 -17.70 -8.28 -24.49
C ALA A 56 -18.44 -7.91 -25.79
N PRO A 57 -19.69 -7.39 -25.79
CA PRO A 57 -20.36 -6.98 -27.03
C PRO A 57 -19.65 -5.87 -27.81
N GLN A 58 -18.85 -5.03 -27.15
CA GLN A 58 -18.14 -3.91 -27.78
C GLN A 58 -16.88 -4.35 -28.53
N LEU A 59 -16.45 -5.61 -28.36
CA LEU A 59 -15.33 -6.18 -29.12
C LEU A 59 -15.68 -6.41 -30.60
N ASP A 60 -16.97 -6.40 -30.94
CA ASP A 60 -17.47 -6.51 -32.31
C ASP A 60 -18.08 -5.19 -32.82
N ASP A 61 -17.83 -4.07 -32.13
CA ASP A 61 -18.38 -2.76 -32.52
C ASP A 61 -17.92 -2.39 -33.94
N PRO A 62 -18.81 -1.84 -34.80
CA PRO A 62 -18.46 -1.43 -36.16
C PRO A 62 -17.41 -0.30 -36.19
N ASP A 63 -17.39 0.57 -35.18
CA ASP A 63 -16.39 1.62 -35.04
C ASP A 63 -15.06 1.05 -34.56
N PRO A 64 -13.96 1.20 -35.33
CA PRO A 64 -12.67 0.63 -34.97
C PRO A 64 -12.11 1.24 -33.68
N ALA A 65 -12.34 2.53 -33.41
CA ALA A 65 -11.83 3.17 -32.20
C ALA A 65 -12.51 2.61 -30.93
N THR A 66 -13.83 2.38 -31.00
CA THR A 66 -14.60 1.75 -29.92
C THR A 66 -14.15 0.31 -29.70
N ARG A 67 -13.91 -0.44 -30.78
CA ARG A 67 -13.41 -1.82 -30.70
C ARG A 67 -12.03 -1.92 -30.05
N ASP A 68 -11.10 -1.06 -30.46
CA ASP A 68 -9.74 -1.03 -29.93
C ASP A 68 -9.76 -0.65 -28.43
N ALA A 69 -10.55 0.35 -28.07
CA ALA A 69 -10.74 0.73 -26.67
C ALA A 69 -11.37 -0.40 -25.84
N ALA A 70 -12.38 -1.10 -26.38
CA ALA A 70 -12.99 -2.24 -25.71
C ALA A 70 -11.99 -3.39 -25.51
N ALA A 71 -11.15 -3.67 -26.50
CA ALA A 71 -10.11 -4.69 -26.41
C ALA A 71 -9.08 -4.36 -25.32
N ASP A 72 -8.63 -3.11 -25.24
CA ASP A 72 -7.70 -2.65 -24.20
C ASP A 72 -8.30 -2.80 -22.80
N VAL A 73 -9.55 -2.37 -22.61
CA VAL A 73 -10.24 -2.48 -21.31
C VAL A 73 -10.50 -3.94 -20.96
N HIS A 74 -10.92 -4.76 -21.91
CA HIS A 74 -11.16 -6.20 -21.71
C HIS A 74 -9.86 -6.91 -21.30
N ALA A 75 -8.75 -6.65 -21.99
CA ALA A 75 -7.44 -7.21 -21.65
C ALA A 75 -7.00 -6.80 -20.25
N ARG A 76 -7.22 -5.52 -19.87
CA ARG A 76 -6.89 -5.02 -18.54
C ARG A 76 -7.70 -5.73 -17.45
N LEU A 77 -9.01 -5.83 -17.61
CA LEU A 77 -9.90 -6.50 -16.65
C LEU A 77 -9.58 -7.98 -16.51
N ALA A 78 -9.26 -8.67 -17.61
CA ALA A 78 -8.87 -10.08 -17.59
C ALA A 78 -7.57 -10.29 -16.80
N ALA A 79 -6.58 -9.41 -16.98
CA ALA A 79 -5.34 -9.46 -16.22
C ALA A 79 -5.56 -9.21 -14.72
N ASP A 80 -6.44 -8.26 -14.36
CA ASP A 80 -6.77 -7.98 -12.96
C ASP A 80 -7.53 -9.16 -12.31
N VAL A 81 -8.37 -9.90 -13.06
CA VAL A 81 -8.99 -11.17 -12.58
C VAL A 81 -7.95 -12.26 -12.38
N GLU A 82 -7.02 -12.43 -13.32
CA GLU A 82 -5.96 -13.42 -13.20
C GLU A 82 -5.08 -13.15 -11.97
N ASP A 83 -4.69 -11.89 -11.76
CA ASP A 83 -3.89 -11.50 -10.59
C ASP A 83 -4.64 -11.75 -9.28
N ALA A 84 -5.92 -11.37 -9.21
CA ALA A 84 -6.75 -11.56 -8.03
C ALA A 84 -7.06 -13.02 -7.70
N THR A 85 -6.92 -13.94 -8.66
CA THR A 85 -7.12 -15.39 -8.46
C THR A 85 -5.83 -16.16 -8.21
N ARG A 86 -4.66 -15.52 -8.32
CA ARG A 86 -3.39 -16.16 -7.97
C ARG A 86 -3.28 -16.34 -6.45
N PRO A 87 -2.86 -17.54 -5.98
CA PRO A 87 -2.61 -17.75 -4.56
C PRO A 87 -1.43 -16.89 -4.12
N GLN A 88 -1.65 -16.01 -3.13
CA GLN A 88 -0.59 -15.25 -2.47
C GLN A 88 0.36 -16.25 -1.79
N ARG A 89 1.57 -16.41 -2.31
CA ARG A 89 2.63 -17.24 -1.72
C ARG A 89 3.52 -16.42 -0.81
#